data_AF-A0A6J3AS11-F1
#
_entry.id   AF-A0A6J3AS11-F1
#
_cell.length_a   1.000
_cell.length_b   1.000
_cell.length_c   1.000
_cell.angle_alpha   90.00
_cell.angle_beta   90.00
_cell.angle_gamma   90.00
#
_symmetry.space_group_name_H-M   'P 1'
#
loop_
_entity.id
_entity.type
_entity.pdbx_description
1 polymer ?
#
loop_
_entity_poly.entity_id
_entity_poly.type
_entity_poly.pdbx_seq_one_letter_code
_entity_poly.pdbx_strand_id
1 'polypeptide(L)'
;MDEDLVLALQLQEEWDLQVSRHDQAREPLSLVDASWELVDPTPDLRALFVQFNDRFFWGKLEAVEVKWSMRMTLCAGICSYEGRGGMCSIRLSEPLLKLRPRKDLVETLLHEMIHAYLFVTNNDKDREGHGPEFCKHMHRINRLTGANITVYHTFHDEVDEYRRHWWRCDGPCQHRGPYYGFVRRATNRAPSAHDYWWAEHQQTCGGMFVKIKEPENYSKKGQGRARLGRQPAPTAEETGLINPTEVRDSCSSLLVEKAMF
;
A
#
# COMPACT_ATOMS: atom_id res chain seq x y z
N MET A 1 -50.39 16.49 -34.57
CA MET A 1 -49.24 15.93 -33.86
C MET A 1 -49.50 14.45 -33.72
N ASP A 2 -48.50 13.62 -34.02
CA ASP A 2 -48.58 12.16 -33.81
C ASP A 2 -48.82 11.87 -32.33
N GLU A 3 -49.83 11.06 -32.01
CA GLU A 3 -50.14 10.67 -30.62
C GLU A 3 -48.93 9.96 -29.97
N ASP A 4 -48.16 9.23 -30.77
CA ASP A 4 -46.93 8.57 -30.37
C ASP A 4 -45.83 9.55 -29.91
N LEU A 5 -45.76 10.73 -30.52
CA LEU A 5 -44.78 11.76 -30.14
C LEU A 5 -45.14 12.39 -28.79
N VAL A 6 -46.44 12.55 -28.52
CA VAL A 6 -46.93 13.09 -27.24
C VAL A 6 -46.66 12.09 -26.11
N LEU A 7 -46.91 10.80 -26.34
CA LEU A 7 -46.64 9.74 -25.36
C LEU A 7 -45.14 9.61 -25.05
N ALA A 8 -44.27 9.70 -26.07
CA ALA A 8 -42.83 9.64 -25.88
C ALA A 8 -42.29 10.81 -25.02
N LEU A 9 -42.81 12.02 -25.23
CA LEU A 9 -42.43 13.19 -24.44
C LEU A 9 -42.88 13.07 -22.97
N GLN A 10 -44.08 12.53 -22.73
CA GLN A 10 -44.57 12.29 -21.37
C GLN A 10 -43.74 11.25 -20.62
N LEU A 11 -43.38 10.14 -21.28
CA LEU A 11 -42.52 9.11 -20.68
C LEU A 11 -41.11 9.63 -20.38
N GLN A 12 -40.56 10.49 -21.24
CA GLN A 12 -39.28 11.14 -21.01
C GLN A 12 -39.33 12.07 -19.79
N GLU A 13 -40.40 12.87 -19.66
CA GLU A 13 -40.60 13.77 -18.53
C GLU A 13 -40.78 13.00 -17.21
N GLU A 14 -41.51 11.89 -17.21
CA GLU A 14 -41.66 11.01 -16.05
C GLU A 14 -40.32 10.37 -15.63
N TRP A 15 -39.52 9.93 -16.60
CA TRP A 15 -38.18 9.40 -16.35
C TRP A 15 -37.26 10.46 -15.74
N ASP A 16 -37.23 11.67 -16.32
CA ASP A 16 -36.41 12.78 -15.84
C ASP A 16 -36.81 13.21 -14.42
N LEU A 17 -38.12 13.19 -14.10
CA LEU A 17 -38.63 13.43 -12.74
C LEU A 17 -38.23 12.32 -11.77
N GLN A 18 -38.25 11.05 -12.18
CA GLN A 18 -37.77 9.94 -11.35
C GLN A 18 -36.27 10.04 -11.07
N VAL A 19 -35.45 10.37 -12.08
CA VAL A 19 -34.01 10.60 -11.94
C VAL A 19 -33.74 11.78 -11.00
N SER A 20 -34.45 12.89 -11.16
CA SER A 20 -34.31 14.07 -10.30
C SER A 20 -34.67 13.78 -8.83
N ARG A 21 -35.75 13.02 -8.60
CA ARG A 21 -36.15 12.58 -7.25
C ARG A 21 -35.14 11.63 -6.62
N HIS A 22 -34.52 10.76 -7.43
CA HIS A 22 -33.47 9.86 -6.97
C HIS A 22 -32.20 10.63 -6.56
N ASP A 23 -31.81 11.65 -7.31
CA ASP A 23 -30.68 12.52 -6.95
C ASP A 23 -30.95 13.38 -5.71
N GLN A 24 -32.19 13.86 -5.53
CA GLN A 24 -32.59 14.62 -4.34
C GLN A 24 -32.73 13.74 -3.08
N ALA A 25 -32.96 12.44 -3.22
CA ALA A 25 -33.09 11.48 -2.12
C ALA A 25 -31.75 10.90 -1.65
N ARG A 26 -30.62 11.29 -2.26
CA ARG A 26 -29.30 10.85 -1.79
C ARG A 26 -28.99 11.51 -0.46
N GLU A 27 -29.00 10.71 0.60
CA GLU A 27 -28.45 11.02 1.94
C GLU A 27 -27.17 11.86 1.84
N PRO A 28 -26.94 12.81 2.75
CA PRO A 28 -25.75 13.66 2.73
C PRO A 28 -24.49 12.80 2.61
N LEU A 29 -23.58 13.21 1.72
CA LEU A 29 -22.34 12.50 1.44
C LEU A 29 -21.34 12.51 2.61
N SER A 30 -21.70 13.14 3.72
CA SER A 30 -20.87 13.22 4.93
C SER A 30 -20.58 11.83 5.45
N LEU A 31 -19.29 11.53 5.65
CA LEU A 31 -18.82 10.33 6.34
C LEU A 31 -18.51 10.60 7.81
N VAL A 32 -18.41 11.88 8.18
CA VAL A 32 -18.16 12.31 9.55
C VAL A 32 -19.47 12.27 10.32
N ASP A 33 -19.64 11.22 11.12
CA ASP A 33 -20.72 11.02 12.07
C ASP A 33 -20.18 10.83 13.49
N ALA A 34 -21.06 10.59 14.47
CA ALA A 34 -20.67 10.42 15.88
C ALA A 34 -19.72 9.23 16.14
N SER A 35 -19.65 8.26 15.23
CA SER A 35 -18.78 7.10 15.30
C SER A 35 -17.45 7.28 14.56
N TRP A 36 -17.23 8.41 13.87
CA TRP A 36 -16.02 8.69 13.09
C TRP A 36 -14.72 8.56 13.88
N GLU A 37 -14.74 9.02 15.13
CA GLU A 37 -13.62 8.99 16.08
C GLU A 37 -13.60 7.73 16.96
N LEU A 38 -14.55 6.80 16.76
CA LEU A 38 -14.63 5.55 17.51
C LEU A 38 -14.03 4.39 16.73
N VAL A 39 -13.56 3.36 17.43
CA VAL A 39 -13.14 2.10 16.81
C VAL A 39 -14.38 1.35 16.34
N ASP A 40 -14.39 0.93 15.08
CA ASP A 40 -15.39 0.00 14.55
C ASP A 40 -14.93 -1.43 14.89
N PRO A 41 -15.67 -2.19 15.72
CA PRO A 41 -15.26 -3.53 16.12
C PRO A 41 -15.36 -4.55 14.98
N THR A 42 -16.17 -4.28 13.95
CA THR A 42 -16.48 -5.21 12.85
C THR A 42 -16.56 -4.47 11.52
N PRO A 43 -15.45 -3.87 11.04
CA PRO A 43 -15.47 -3.09 9.82
C PRO A 43 -15.69 -4.00 8.59
N ASP A 44 -16.76 -3.75 7.85
CA ASP A 44 -17.01 -4.40 6.56
C ASP A 44 -16.28 -3.66 5.44
N LEU A 45 -15.03 -4.08 5.21
CA LEU A 45 -14.17 -3.51 4.18
C LEU A 45 -14.77 -3.63 2.76
N ARG A 46 -15.49 -4.72 2.47
CA ARG A 46 -16.07 -4.92 1.13
C ARG A 46 -17.27 -4.01 0.92
N ALA A 47 -18.14 -3.87 1.93
CA ALA A 47 -19.27 -2.96 1.87
C ALA A 47 -18.82 -1.50 1.71
N LEU A 48 -17.80 -1.07 2.47
CA LEU A 48 -17.22 0.27 2.34
C LEU A 48 -16.68 0.50 0.93
N PHE A 49 -15.94 -0.45 0.38
CA PHE A 49 -15.40 -0.32 -0.98
C PHE A 49 -16.50 -0.20 -2.05
N VAL A 50 -17.54 -1.03 -1.98
CA VAL A 50 -18.68 -0.97 -2.91
C VAL A 50 -19.39 0.38 -2.80
N GLN A 51 -19.66 0.83 -1.57
CA GLN A 51 -20.29 2.13 -1.32
C GLN A 51 -19.46 3.29 -1.88
N PHE A 52 -18.16 3.29 -1.62
CA PHE A 52 -17.27 4.37 -2.05
C PHE A 52 -17.05 4.36 -3.57
N ASN A 53 -17.01 3.17 -4.19
CA ASN A 53 -16.92 3.06 -5.65
C ASN A 53 -18.12 3.75 -6.33
N ASP A 54 -19.34 3.46 -5.87
CA ASP A 54 -20.57 4.10 -6.37
C ASP A 54 -20.55 5.62 -6.13
N ARG A 55 -20.31 6.03 -4.87
CA ARG A 55 -20.47 7.44 -4.47
C ARG A 55 -19.36 8.36 -4.98
N PHE A 56 -18.12 7.89 -5.05
CA PHE A 56 -16.96 8.77 -5.24
C PHE A 56 -16.15 8.48 -6.51
N PHE A 57 -16.34 7.31 -7.12
CA PHE A 57 -15.56 6.85 -8.27
C PHE A 57 -16.41 6.37 -9.47
N TRP A 58 -17.70 6.71 -9.50
CA TRP A 58 -18.61 6.46 -10.63
C TRP A 58 -18.66 5.00 -11.10
N GLY A 59 -18.52 4.06 -10.16
CA GLY A 59 -18.49 2.63 -10.48
C GLY A 59 -17.22 2.15 -11.21
N LYS A 60 -16.23 3.01 -11.45
CA LYS A 60 -15.06 2.67 -12.28
C LYS A 60 -14.10 1.67 -11.65
N LEU A 61 -14.24 1.35 -10.36
CA LEU A 61 -13.37 0.42 -9.64
C LEU A 61 -13.94 -1.00 -9.54
N GLU A 62 -14.93 -1.39 -10.35
CA GLU A 62 -15.54 -2.73 -10.30
C GLU A 62 -14.54 -3.89 -10.44
N ALA A 63 -13.49 -3.70 -11.25
CA ALA A 63 -12.44 -4.69 -11.48
C ALA A 63 -11.34 -4.68 -10.40
N VAL A 64 -11.42 -3.79 -9.41
CA VAL A 64 -10.42 -3.65 -8.36
C VAL A 64 -10.77 -4.57 -7.20
N GLU A 65 -9.79 -5.35 -6.76
CA GLU A 65 -9.91 -6.18 -5.57
C GLU A 65 -9.54 -5.39 -4.32
N VAL A 66 -10.27 -5.59 -3.22
CA VAL A 66 -9.91 -5.05 -1.89
C VAL A 66 -9.81 -6.18 -0.87
N LYS A 67 -8.71 -6.23 -0.11
CA LYS A 67 -8.47 -7.28 0.91
C LYS A 67 -7.76 -6.75 2.15
N TRP A 68 -8.00 -7.40 3.27
CA TRP A 68 -7.16 -7.26 4.46
C TRP A 68 -5.82 -8.01 4.29
N SER A 69 -4.76 -7.42 4.83
CA SER A 69 -3.45 -8.04 4.99
C SER A 69 -3.14 -8.21 6.47
N MET A 70 -3.07 -9.47 6.90
CA MET A 70 -2.80 -9.89 8.28
C MET A 70 -1.33 -9.67 8.70
N ARG A 71 -0.45 -9.33 7.74
CA ARG A 71 1.01 -9.30 7.92
C ARG A 71 1.66 -7.99 7.49
N MET A 72 0.91 -7.07 6.92
CA MET A 72 1.45 -5.79 6.45
C MET A 72 1.61 -4.85 7.64
N THR A 73 2.83 -4.38 7.90
CA THR A 73 3.15 -3.52 9.04
C THR A 73 4.07 -2.35 8.66
N LEU A 74 4.33 -2.16 7.37
CA LEU A 74 5.18 -1.06 6.86
C LEU A 74 4.35 0.15 6.42
N CYS A 75 3.11 -0.09 6.00
CA CYS A 75 2.16 0.92 5.58
C CYS A 75 0.75 0.42 5.92
N ALA A 76 -0.20 1.35 6.09
CA ALA A 76 -1.59 1.00 6.40
C ALA A 76 -2.38 0.57 5.17
N GLY A 77 -2.00 1.03 3.97
CA GLY A 77 -2.61 0.70 2.69
C GLY A 77 -1.54 0.50 1.62
N ILE A 78 -1.86 -0.30 0.60
CA ILE A 78 -1.09 -0.34 -0.63
C ILE A 78 -1.98 -0.71 -1.81
N CYS A 79 -1.79 0.00 -2.91
CA CYS A 79 -2.32 -0.33 -4.22
C CYS A 79 -1.25 -1.06 -5.06
N SER A 80 -1.63 -2.20 -5.64
CA SER A 80 -0.76 -3.04 -6.46
C SER A 80 -1.37 -3.35 -7.80
N TYR A 81 -0.56 -3.22 -8.84
CA TYR A 81 -0.93 -3.55 -10.21
C TYR A 81 -0.28 -4.85 -10.66
N GLU A 82 -1.09 -5.84 -11.04
CA GLU A 82 -0.61 -7.11 -11.59
C GLU A 82 -0.38 -7.00 -13.11
N GLY A 83 0.67 -6.25 -13.49
CA GLY A 83 1.35 -6.34 -14.79
C GLY A 83 0.46 -6.63 -16.02
N ARG A 84 0.80 -7.66 -16.81
CA ARG A 84 0.13 -7.98 -18.09
C ARG A 84 -1.35 -8.36 -17.97
N GLY A 85 -1.87 -8.57 -16.75
CA GLY A 85 -3.23 -9.00 -16.49
C GLY A 85 -4.23 -7.88 -16.16
N GLY A 86 -3.79 -6.64 -15.98
CA GLY A 86 -4.71 -5.50 -15.81
C GLY A 86 -5.35 -5.39 -14.42
N MET A 87 -5.13 -6.33 -13.51
CA MET A 87 -5.84 -6.37 -12.23
C MET A 87 -5.16 -5.46 -11.19
N CYS A 88 -5.90 -4.47 -10.72
CA CYS A 88 -5.51 -3.60 -9.62
C CYS A 88 -6.05 -4.19 -8.31
N SER A 89 -5.22 -4.21 -7.26
CA SER A 89 -5.57 -4.73 -5.94
C SER A 89 -5.18 -3.75 -4.85
N ILE A 90 -6.11 -3.47 -3.94
CA ILE A 90 -5.92 -2.68 -2.74
C ILE A 90 -5.79 -3.65 -1.56
N ARG A 91 -4.76 -3.46 -0.75
CA ARG A 91 -4.58 -4.19 0.51
C ARG A 91 -4.50 -3.22 1.66
N LEU A 92 -5.23 -3.48 2.74
CA LEU A 92 -5.17 -2.70 3.98
C LEU A 92 -4.56 -3.51 5.12
N SER A 93 -3.80 -2.87 5.99
CA SER A 93 -3.13 -3.50 7.13
C SER A 93 -4.13 -3.70 8.26
N GLU A 94 -4.47 -4.94 8.55
CA GLU A 94 -5.20 -5.23 9.79
C GLU A 94 -4.35 -4.85 11.03
N PRO A 95 -3.04 -5.19 11.12
CA PRO A 95 -2.22 -4.83 12.29
C PRO A 95 -2.15 -3.34 12.62
N LEU A 96 -2.22 -2.45 11.62
CA LEU A 96 -2.14 -1.00 11.83
C LEU A 96 -3.50 -0.34 11.99
N LEU A 97 -4.58 -0.88 11.40
CA LEU A 97 -5.89 -0.23 11.39
C LEU A 97 -6.90 -0.80 12.40
N LYS A 98 -6.74 -2.04 12.87
CA LYS A 98 -7.76 -2.74 13.68
C LYS A 98 -8.12 -2.06 15.01
N LEU A 99 -7.18 -1.35 15.61
CA LEU A 99 -7.38 -0.67 16.90
C LEU A 99 -7.48 0.85 16.75
N ARG A 100 -7.64 1.34 15.52
CA ARG A 100 -7.70 2.76 15.21
C ARG A 100 -9.16 3.21 15.07
N PRO A 101 -9.42 4.51 15.23
CA PRO A 101 -10.72 5.08 14.91
C PRO A 101 -11.11 4.75 13.46
N ARG A 102 -12.42 4.65 13.23
CA ARG A 102 -13.02 4.36 11.92
C ARG A 102 -12.50 5.27 10.82
N LYS A 103 -12.22 6.55 11.13
CA LYS A 103 -11.65 7.51 10.19
C LYS A 103 -10.38 7.02 9.51
N ASP A 104 -9.47 6.39 10.25
CA ASP A 104 -8.16 5.99 9.72
C ASP A 104 -8.33 4.88 8.67
N LEU A 105 -9.26 3.95 8.91
CA LEU A 105 -9.63 2.93 7.92
C LEU A 105 -10.23 3.57 6.68
N VAL A 106 -11.19 4.47 6.86
CA VAL A 106 -11.91 5.10 5.74
C VAL A 106 -10.99 5.98 4.91
N GLU A 107 -10.19 6.83 5.54
CA GLU A 107 -9.25 7.74 4.88
C GLU A 107 -8.14 6.95 4.16
N THR A 108 -7.62 5.88 4.78
CA THR A 108 -6.64 4.99 4.12
C THR A 108 -7.27 4.28 2.93
N LEU A 109 -8.50 3.75 3.06
CA LEU A 109 -9.18 3.10 1.94
C LEU A 109 -9.41 4.07 0.79
N LEU A 110 -9.92 5.27 1.06
CA LEU A 110 -10.16 6.28 0.03
C LEU A 110 -8.85 6.74 -0.64
N HIS A 111 -7.75 6.86 0.11
CA HIS A 111 -6.42 7.13 -0.43
C HIS A 111 -6.03 6.07 -1.47
N GLU A 112 -6.09 4.78 -1.11
CA GLU A 112 -5.74 3.69 -2.04
C GLU A 112 -6.71 3.60 -3.23
N MET A 113 -7.99 3.94 -3.03
CA MET A 113 -8.98 3.97 -4.11
C MET A 113 -8.72 5.11 -5.10
N ILE A 114 -8.15 6.24 -4.67
CA ILE A 114 -7.70 7.29 -5.60
C ILE A 114 -6.54 6.77 -6.47
N HIS A 115 -5.54 6.11 -5.88
CA HIS A 115 -4.48 5.48 -6.66
C HIS A 115 -5.04 4.46 -7.66
N ALA A 116 -5.96 3.60 -7.22
CA ALA A 116 -6.61 2.62 -8.08
C ALA A 116 -7.39 3.29 -9.22
N TYR A 117 -8.09 4.40 -8.95
CA TYR A 117 -8.84 5.15 -9.96
C TYR A 117 -7.93 5.74 -11.03
N LEU A 118 -6.88 6.46 -10.61
CA LEU A 118 -5.91 7.05 -11.55
C LEU A 118 -5.21 5.97 -12.37
N PHE A 119 -4.92 4.83 -11.74
CA PHE A 119 -4.38 3.68 -12.45
C PHE A 119 -5.35 3.19 -13.54
N VAL A 120 -6.62 2.96 -13.20
CA VAL A 120 -7.63 2.42 -14.13
C VAL A 120 -7.97 3.40 -15.26
N THR A 121 -8.09 4.70 -14.98
CA THR A 121 -8.57 5.68 -15.96
C THR A 121 -7.46 6.37 -16.74
N ASN A 122 -6.31 6.61 -16.11
CA ASN A 122 -5.24 7.43 -16.69
C ASN A 122 -3.99 6.62 -17.02
N ASN A 123 -3.99 5.30 -16.75
CA ASN A 123 -2.83 4.42 -16.87
C ASN A 123 -1.61 4.98 -16.11
N ASP A 124 -1.89 5.70 -15.01
CA ASP A 124 -0.87 6.25 -14.13
C ASP A 124 -0.29 5.11 -13.29
N LYS A 125 0.97 4.76 -13.59
CA LYS A 125 1.69 3.64 -12.97
C LYS A 125 2.62 4.12 -11.86
N ASP A 126 2.63 5.42 -11.56
CA ASP A 126 3.40 5.92 -10.43
C ASP A 126 2.72 5.49 -9.13
N ARG A 127 3.36 4.56 -8.42
CA ARG A 127 2.79 3.90 -7.23
C ARG A 127 2.89 4.78 -5.99
N GLU A 128 3.78 5.76 -6.00
CA GLU A 128 4.08 6.63 -4.86
C GLU A 128 3.80 8.11 -5.19
N GLY A 129 3.36 8.39 -6.43
CA GLY A 129 3.06 9.74 -6.90
C GLY A 129 1.75 10.29 -6.35
N HIS A 130 1.81 11.38 -5.61
CA HIS A 130 0.65 12.22 -5.25
C HIS A 130 0.61 13.48 -6.11
N GLY A 131 0.63 13.29 -7.43
CA GLY A 131 0.61 14.38 -8.41
C GLY A 131 -0.70 15.19 -8.40
N PRO A 132 -0.82 16.21 -9.27
CA PRO A 132 -1.99 17.07 -9.33
C PRO A 132 -3.32 16.33 -9.47
N GLU A 133 -3.36 15.22 -10.20
CA GLU A 133 -4.58 14.40 -10.35
C GLU A 133 -5.00 13.72 -9.04
N PHE A 134 -4.04 13.22 -8.26
CA PHE A 134 -4.31 12.67 -6.94
C PHE A 134 -4.94 13.74 -6.04
N CYS A 135 -4.29 14.91 -5.96
CA CYS A 135 -4.74 16.03 -5.15
C CYS A 135 -6.15 16.51 -5.55
N LYS A 136 -6.48 16.52 -6.84
CA LYS A 136 -7.84 16.86 -7.31
C LYS A 136 -8.90 15.92 -6.72
N HIS A 137 -8.69 14.59 -6.79
CA HIS A 137 -9.64 13.63 -6.24
C HIS A 137 -9.68 13.67 -4.70
N MET A 138 -8.52 13.81 -4.05
CA MET A 138 -8.40 13.99 -2.60
C MET A 138 -9.23 15.19 -2.11
N HIS A 139 -9.00 16.38 -2.68
CA HIS A 139 -9.73 17.59 -2.28
C HIS A 139 -11.22 17.50 -2.59
N ARG A 140 -11.61 16.91 -3.73
CA ARG A 140 -13.01 16.68 -4.07
C ARG A 140 -13.69 15.79 -3.02
N ILE A 141 -13.09 14.66 -2.66
CA ILE A 141 -13.69 13.71 -1.71
C ILE A 141 -13.73 14.31 -0.30
N ASN A 142 -12.66 14.97 0.17
CA ASN A 142 -12.66 15.66 1.46
C ASN A 142 -13.79 16.70 1.55
N ARG A 143 -13.98 17.49 0.48
CA ARG A 143 -15.07 18.49 0.42
C ARG A 143 -16.46 17.86 0.47
N LEU A 144 -16.66 16.71 -0.16
CA LEU A 144 -17.96 16.03 -0.19
C LEU A 144 -18.28 15.32 1.13
N THR A 145 -17.26 14.81 1.82
CA THR A 145 -17.44 13.87 2.94
C THR A 145 -17.14 14.45 4.30
N GLY A 146 -16.41 15.57 4.36
CA GLY A 146 -15.84 16.11 5.60
C GLY A 146 -14.62 15.33 6.12
N ALA A 147 -14.20 14.25 5.44
CA ALA A 147 -12.99 13.52 5.78
C ALA A 147 -11.72 14.33 5.47
N ASN A 148 -10.57 13.86 5.94
CA ASN A 148 -9.29 14.51 5.75
C ASN A 148 -8.25 13.54 5.16
N ILE A 149 -8.52 13.05 3.96
CA ILE A 149 -7.53 12.28 3.18
C ILE A 149 -6.30 13.16 2.94
N THR A 150 -5.12 12.63 3.23
CA THR A 150 -3.82 13.30 3.04
C THR A 150 -2.94 12.53 2.06
N VAL A 151 -1.92 13.21 1.51
CA VAL A 151 -0.90 12.59 0.64
C VAL A 151 0.09 11.73 1.43
N TYR A 152 0.30 12.03 2.70
CA TYR A 152 1.14 11.24 3.59
C TYR A 152 0.28 10.45 4.57
N HIS A 153 0.64 9.19 4.83
CA HIS A 153 0.03 8.40 5.87
C HIS A 153 0.61 8.76 7.25
N THR A 154 -0.18 8.77 8.32
CA THR A 154 0.26 9.20 9.67
C THR A 154 0.64 8.05 10.63
N PHE A 155 0.95 6.84 10.13
CA PHE A 155 1.17 5.63 10.97
C PHE A 155 2.62 5.41 11.43
N HIS A 156 3.37 6.49 11.64
CA HIS A 156 4.82 6.42 11.81
C HIS A 156 5.23 5.72 13.12
N ASP A 157 4.60 6.10 14.23
CA ASP A 157 4.88 5.56 15.55
C ASP A 157 4.47 4.08 15.65
N GLU A 158 3.34 3.71 15.05
CA GLU A 158 2.87 2.32 15.04
C GLU A 158 3.76 1.43 14.17
N VAL A 159 4.18 1.91 12.99
CA VAL A 159 5.13 1.19 12.14
C VAL A 159 6.45 0.95 12.90
N ASP A 160 6.90 1.93 13.67
CA ASP A 160 8.11 1.79 14.51
C ASP A 160 7.95 0.77 15.64
N GLU A 161 6.77 0.66 16.27
CA GLU A 161 6.45 -0.40 17.24
C GLU A 161 6.56 -1.83 16.67
N TYR A 162 6.28 -1.99 15.37
CA TYR A 162 6.44 -3.27 14.69
C TYR A 162 7.89 -3.55 14.32
N ARG A 163 8.76 -2.54 14.17
CA ARG A 163 10.16 -2.70 13.77
C ARG A 163 11.05 -3.17 14.92
N ARG A 164 10.83 -4.40 15.37
CA ARG A 164 11.48 -4.96 16.56
C ARG A 164 12.83 -5.63 16.28
N HIS A 165 13.19 -5.81 15.01
CA HIS A 165 14.49 -6.37 14.63
C HIS A 165 15.44 -5.26 14.23
N TRP A 166 16.50 -5.06 15.02
CA TRP A 166 17.45 -3.97 14.81
C TRP A 166 18.81 -4.55 14.48
N TRP A 167 19.43 -3.96 13.48
CA TRP A 167 20.84 -4.15 13.16
C TRP A 167 21.56 -2.81 13.24
N ARG A 168 22.82 -2.85 13.60
CA ARG A 168 23.72 -1.71 13.51
C ARG A 168 24.98 -2.12 12.75
N CYS A 169 25.36 -1.32 11.77
CA CYS A 169 26.61 -1.48 11.06
C CYS A 169 27.78 -1.25 12.04
N ASP A 170 28.83 -2.05 11.92
CA ASP A 170 30.08 -1.88 12.67
C ASP A 170 31.07 -0.92 11.98
N GLY A 171 30.76 -0.48 10.75
CA GLY A 171 31.60 0.41 9.94
C GLY A 171 31.42 1.91 10.19
N PRO A 172 32.09 2.76 9.40
CA PRO A 172 32.12 4.22 9.59
C PRO A 172 30.75 4.91 9.42
N CYS A 173 29.76 4.26 8.80
CA CYS A 173 28.42 4.84 8.66
C CYS A 173 27.70 5.04 10.01
N GLN A 174 28.21 4.47 11.11
CA GLN A 174 27.74 4.77 12.47
C GLN A 174 27.78 6.25 12.84
N HIS A 175 28.68 7.02 12.21
CA HIS A 175 28.83 8.45 12.45
C HIS A 175 28.21 9.31 11.34
N ARG A 176 27.57 8.69 10.35
CA ARG A 176 26.95 9.40 9.22
C ARG A 176 25.44 9.49 9.44
N GLY A 177 24.93 10.72 9.45
CA GLY A 177 23.50 10.96 9.39
C GLY A 177 22.91 10.52 8.03
N PRO A 178 21.59 10.29 7.97
CA PRO A 178 20.65 10.34 9.09
C PRO A 178 20.54 9.03 9.88
N TYR A 179 21.09 7.92 9.37
CA TYR A 179 20.80 6.58 9.90
C TYR A 179 21.75 6.11 11.01
N TYR A 180 22.95 6.70 11.12
CA TYR A 180 23.94 6.36 12.15
C TYR A 180 24.21 4.84 12.25
N GLY A 181 24.23 4.19 11.08
CA GLY A 181 24.46 2.76 10.93
C GLY A 181 23.28 1.86 11.31
N PHE A 182 22.11 2.39 11.69
CA PHE A 182 20.97 1.56 12.09
C PHE A 182 20.13 1.09 10.89
N VAL A 183 19.65 -0.14 10.98
CA VAL A 183 18.56 -0.67 10.16
C VAL A 183 17.54 -1.32 11.09
N ARG A 184 16.28 -0.87 11.03
CA ARG A 184 15.18 -1.40 11.82
C ARG A 184 14.15 -2.04 10.89
N ARG A 185 13.70 -3.25 11.19
CA ARG A 185 12.72 -3.98 10.36
C ARG A 185 11.70 -4.69 11.22
N ALA A 186 10.49 -4.84 10.67
CA ALA A 186 9.43 -5.61 11.30
C ALA A 186 9.64 -7.13 11.23
N THR A 187 10.42 -7.59 10.24
CA THR A 187 10.76 -9.00 10.07
C THR A 187 12.25 -9.24 10.32
N ASN A 188 12.58 -10.46 10.75
CA ASN A 188 13.97 -10.89 10.95
C ASN A 188 14.69 -11.15 9.61
N ARG A 189 14.80 -10.12 8.77
CA ARG A 189 15.53 -10.14 7.51
C ARG A 189 16.78 -9.29 7.69
N ALA A 190 17.96 -9.90 7.79
CA ALA A 190 19.20 -9.13 7.88
C ALA A 190 19.40 -8.26 6.62
N PRO A 191 20.06 -7.09 6.75
CA PRO A 191 20.59 -6.36 5.60
C PRO A 191 21.40 -7.27 4.66
N SER A 192 21.15 -7.19 3.36
CA SER A 192 21.79 -8.06 2.37
C SER A 192 21.82 -7.43 0.98
N ALA A 193 22.47 -8.12 0.03
CA ALA A 193 22.52 -7.72 -1.39
C ALA A 193 21.15 -7.54 -2.07
N HIS A 194 20.06 -8.02 -1.47
CA HIS A 194 18.70 -7.79 -1.97
C HIS A 194 18.14 -6.40 -1.62
N ASP A 195 18.84 -5.63 -0.79
CA ASP A 195 18.44 -4.26 -0.48
C ASP A 195 19.01 -3.29 -1.51
N TYR A 196 18.17 -2.41 -2.05
CA TYR A 196 18.57 -1.52 -3.16
C TYR A 196 19.78 -0.62 -2.83
N TRP A 197 19.97 -0.27 -1.56
CA TRP A 197 21.05 0.56 -1.06
C TRP A 197 22.32 -0.24 -0.70
N TRP A 198 22.27 -1.58 -0.77
CA TRP A 198 23.37 -2.44 -0.33
C TRP A 198 24.66 -2.19 -1.10
N ALA A 199 24.58 -2.09 -2.43
CA ALA A 199 25.75 -1.87 -3.27
C ALA A 199 26.47 -0.56 -2.92
N GLU A 200 25.71 0.52 -2.69
CA GLU A 200 26.23 1.81 -2.25
C GLU A 200 26.84 1.73 -0.84
N HIS A 201 26.17 1.04 0.09
CA HIS A 201 26.72 0.82 1.44
C HIS A 201 28.05 0.06 1.40
N GLN A 202 28.15 -1.00 0.57
CA GLN A 202 29.39 -1.75 0.44
C GLN A 202 30.54 -0.89 -0.10
N GLN A 203 30.26 0.01 -1.04
CA GLN A 203 31.28 0.90 -1.61
C GLN A 203 31.70 2.02 -0.66
N THR A 204 30.75 2.61 0.09
CA THR A 204 30.98 3.81 0.90
C THR A 204 31.26 3.52 2.37
N CYS A 205 30.99 2.31 2.84
CA CYS A 205 31.16 1.89 4.24
C CYS A 205 31.95 0.58 4.33
N GLY A 206 31.46 -0.47 3.67
CA GLY A 206 32.04 -1.81 3.72
C GLY A 206 31.85 -2.57 5.04
N GLY A 207 31.22 -1.96 6.06
CA GLY A 207 30.96 -2.59 7.36
C GLY A 207 29.91 -3.70 7.31
N MET A 208 29.84 -4.48 8.38
CA MET A 208 28.89 -5.57 8.57
C MET A 208 27.76 -5.15 9.52
N PHE A 209 26.54 -5.60 9.22
CA PHE A 209 25.38 -5.34 10.05
C PHE A 209 25.23 -6.39 11.15
N VAL A 210 25.48 -5.99 12.39
CA VAL A 210 25.35 -6.83 13.58
C VAL A 210 23.95 -6.67 14.17
N LYS A 211 23.30 -7.79 14.51
CA LYS A 211 21.97 -7.78 15.12
C LYS A 211 22.07 -7.35 16.59
N ILE A 212 21.30 -6.34 16.98
CA ILE A 212 21.36 -5.73 18.33
C ILE A 212 20.03 -5.78 19.08
N LYS A 213 18.90 -6.03 18.40
CA LYS A 213 17.58 -6.19 19.03
C LYS A 213 16.73 -7.22 18.29
N GLU A 214 16.00 -8.02 19.04
CA GLU A 214 14.92 -8.86 18.54
C GLU A 214 13.79 -8.98 19.58
N PRO A 215 12.57 -9.37 19.18
CA PRO A 215 11.49 -9.65 20.14
C PRO A 215 11.90 -10.74 21.14
N GLU A 216 11.46 -10.57 22.38
CA GLU A 216 11.69 -11.57 23.43
C GLU A 216 11.19 -12.96 22.99
N ASN A 217 11.97 -14.00 23.30
CA ASN A 217 11.70 -15.40 22.96
C ASN A 217 11.70 -15.76 21.46
N TYR A 218 12.11 -14.87 20.55
CA TYR A 218 12.18 -15.17 19.12
C TYR A 218 13.14 -16.35 18.80
N SER A 219 14.37 -16.32 19.33
CA SER A 219 15.37 -17.36 19.11
C SER A 219 15.00 -18.75 19.66
N LYS A 220 14.04 -18.84 20.58
CA LYS A 220 13.60 -20.13 21.18
C LYS A 220 12.61 -20.90 20.28
N LYS A 221 11.90 -20.23 19.37
CA LYS A 221 10.91 -20.88 18.46
C LYS A 221 11.57 -21.72 17.35
N GLY A 222 12.84 -21.47 17.01
CA GLY A 222 13.54 -22.15 15.92
C GLY A 222 14.16 -23.51 16.27
N GLN A 223 14.28 -23.86 17.56
CA GLN A 223 15.00 -25.07 17.98
C GLN A 223 14.15 -26.37 17.98
N GLY A 224 12.85 -26.28 17.70
CA GLY A 224 11.92 -27.43 17.75
C GLY A 224 11.81 -28.26 16.46
N ARG A 225 12.46 -27.88 15.36
CA ARG A 225 12.37 -28.60 14.07
C ARG A 225 13.71 -28.64 13.34
N ALA A 226 14.67 -29.43 13.84
CA ALA A 226 15.70 -30.10 13.03
C ALA A 226 16.74 -30.79 13.91
N ARG A 227 16.44 -32.00 14.42
CA ARG A 227 17.44 -33.01 14.78
C ARG A 227 16.89 -34.43 14.62
N LEU A 228 16.72 -34.84 13.37
CA LEU A 228 16.81 -36.23 12.89
C LEU A 228 17.38 -36.08 11.47
N GLY A 229 18.70 -36.08 11.25
CA GLY A 229 19.57 -37.24 11.40
C GLY A 229 19.79 -37.85 10.02
N ARG A 230 20.82 -37.41 9.27
CA ARG A 230 21.47 -38.18 8.20
C ARG A 230 22.89 -37.69 8.00
N GLN A 231 23.82 -38.65 8.11
CA GLN A 231 25.27 -38.50 7.93
C GLN A 231 25.65 -38.36 6.44
N PRO A 232 26.87 -37.86 6.13
CA PRO A 232 27.26 -37.41 4.80
C PRO A 232 27.98 -38.50 3.97
N ALA A 233 28.00 -38.32 2.65
CA ALA A 233 28.83 -39.07 1.70
C ALA A 233 29.12 -38.19 0.45
N PRO A 234 30.10 -38.50 -0.43
CA PRO A 234 31.26 -37.63 -0.70
C PRO A 234 31.29 -37.00 -2.11
N THR A 235 32.32 -36.18 -2.29
CA THR A 235 32.73 -35.31 -3.41
C THR A 235 33.01 -36.00 -4.76
N ALA A 236 32.77 -35.28 -5.87
CA ALA A 236 33.56 -35.36 -7.11
C ALA A 236 33.48 -34.05 -7.93
N GLU A 237 34.65 -33.65 -8.42
CA GLU A 237 35.09 -32.68 -9.46
C GLU A 237 34.38 -32.85 -10.82
N GLU A 238 34.51 -32.05 -11.88
CA GLU A 238 34.90 -30.68 -12.27
C GLU A 238 34.51 -30.59 -13.79
N THR A 239 34.69 -29.44 -14.46
CA THR A 239 34.53 -29.10 -15.90
C THR A 239 33.16 -28.51 -16.29
N GLY A 240 33.03 -27.44 -17.08
CA GLY A 240 33.96 -26.60 -17.83
C GLY A 240 33.20 -25.40 -18.44
N LEU A 241 33.95 -24.41 -18.94
CA LEU A 241 33.58 -23.07 -19.40
C LEU A 241 32.47 -22.97 -20.47
N ILE A 242 31.83 -21.78 -20.58
CA ILE A 242 31.70 -20.92 -21.78
C ILE A 242 31.02 -19.57 -21.40
N ASN A 243 31.65 -18.44 -21.76
CA ASN A 243 31.05 -17.10 -21.88
C ASN A 243 30.45 -16.92 -23.28
N PRO A 244 29.43 -16.06 -23.48
CA PRO A 244 29.76 -14.73 -24.02
C PRO A 244 28.95 -13.55 -23.47
N THR A 245 29.63 -12.42 -23.61
CA THR A 245 29.38 -10.99 -23.45
C THR A 245 28.02 -10.37 -23.84
N GLU A 246 27.67 -9.37 -23.02
CA GLU A 246 27.15 -8.01 -23.31
C GLU A 246 25.93 -7.79 -24.22
N VAL A 247 24.87 -7.23 -23.62
CA VAL A 247 24.17 -6.05 -24.17
C VAL A 247 23.91 -5.06 -23.03
N ARG A 248 24.50 -3.87 -23.16
CA ARG A 248 24.19 -2.67 -22.39
C ARG A 248 22.81 -2.16 -22.81
N ASP A 249 21.97 -1.77 -21.85
CA ASP A 249 21.03 -0.68 -22.08
C ASP A 249 20.97 0.23 -20.86
N SER A 250 21.20 1.50 -21.16
CA SER A 250 21.28 2.64 -20.25
C SER A 250 19.94 3.36 -20.28
N CYS A 251 19.38 3.69 -19.11
CA CYS A 251 18.58 4.91 -19.00
C CYS A 251 18.59 5.46 -17.56
N SER A 252 19.19 6.65 -17.46
CA SER A 252 19.02 7.74 -16.48
C SER A 252 17.76 7.66 -15.60
N SER A 253 17.88 7.72 -14.27
CA SER A 253 18.09 8.92 -13.43
C SER A 253 16.93 9.93 -13.49
N LEU A 254 16.12 10.02 -12.43
CA LEU A 254 16.19 11.10 -11.45
C LEU A 254 15.12 10.95 -10.34
N LEU A 255 15.54 11.38 -9.14
CA LEU A 255 14.76 11.86 -7.99
C LEU A 255 13.83 10.85 -7.29
N VAL A 256 14.43 10.20 -6.30
CA VAL A 256 13.74 9.48 -5.24
C VAL A 256 13.89 10.29 -3.96
N GLU A 257 12.96 11.20 -3.68
CA GLU A 257 12.67 11.58 -2.29
C GLU A 257 11.82 10.45 -1.70
N LYS A 258 12.51 9.39 -1.26
CA LYS A 258 11.90 8.32 -0.50
C LYS A 258 11.46 8.89 0.84
N ALA A 259 10.17 8.73 1.12
CA ALA A 259 9.65 8.70 2.48
C ALA A 259 10.41 7.62 3.28
N MET A 260 11.54 8.02 3.85
CA MET A 260 12.24 7.29 4.90
C MET A 260 11.59 7.70 6.21
N PHE A 261 10.49 7.03 6.51
CA PHE A 261 10.10 6.78 7.88
C PHE A 261 10.03 5.30 8.07
#